data_AF-A0A930EU61-F1
#
_entry.id   AF-A0A930EU61-F1
#
_cell.length_a   1.000
_cell.length_b   1.000
_cell.length_c   1.000
_cell.angle_alpha   90.00
_cell.angle_beta   90.00
_cell.angle_gamma   90.00
#
_symmetry.space_group_name_H-M   'P 1'
#
loop_
_entity.id
_entity.type
_entity.pdbx_description
1 polymer ?
#
loop_
_entity_poly.entity_id
_entity_poly.type
_entity_poly.pdbx_seq_one_letter_code
_entity_poly.pdbx_strand_id
1 'polypeptide(L)'
;VASQAQRSTRAGRILVLDGDPTNGTVNASLWRGSGPSLTDGSPATRALALAQARSGAAEGVLRDPATASLAQAAYTLVVYPDDATVATLAAHDIDTILVPLGASGSQALTSGLDRASGLEKVGDTNSGTVWRVRPGGVTPSRVRVESASGVTTPVGGTQLSVSGDVDASGTLILAERADSGWRASVDGTALTVTEAADGWSQAFEMPTAGHLTLTYDAWWIIPWRIASGVCLVVAAASALSAWRKR
;
A
#
# COMPACT_ATOMS: atom_id res chain seq x y z
N VAL A 1 11.88 -1.81 -14.63
CA VAL A 1 10.66 -1.22 -14.02
C VAL A 1 10.90 -0.83 -12.56
N ALA A 2 11.28 -1.77 -11.68
CA ALA A 2 11.66 -1.45 -10.29
C ALA A 2 12.75 -0.36 -10.19
N SER A 3 13.74 -0.37 -11.09
CA SER A 3 14.81 0.64 -11.13
C SER A 3 14.44 1.97 -11.80
N GLN A 4 13.31 2.04 -12.50
CA GLN A 4 12.74 3.30 -12.99
C GLN A 4 11.77 3.90 -11.95
N ALA A 5 11.05 3.05 -11.21
CA ALA A 5 10.34 3.45 -9.99
C ALA A 5 11.32 4.00 -8.92
N GLN A 6 12.56 3.51 -8.87
CA GLN A 6 13.64 4.05 -8.01
C GLN A 6 14.03 5.51 -8.29
N ARG A 7 13.82 6.03 -9.51
CA ARG A 7 14.15 7.42 -9.86
C ARG A 7 12.96 8.37 -9.73
N SER A 8 11.79 7.81 -9.45
CA SER A 8 10.58 8.57 -9.21
C SER A 8 10.57 9.03 -7.75
N THR A 9 10.42 10.33 -7.53
CA THR A 9 10.16 10.93 -6.21
C THR A 9 8.83 10.47 -5.60
N ARG A 10 8.01 9.69 -6.33
CA ARG A 10 6.71 9.15 -5.90
C ARG A 10 6.81 7.68 -5.52
N ALA A 11 6.53 7.39 -4.25
CA ALA A 11 6.52 6.06 -3.64
C ALA A 11 5.17 5.32 -3.79
N GLY A 12 4.57 5.29 -4.98
CA GLY A 12 3.33 4.55 -5.23
C GLY A 12 3.53 3.04 -5.23
N ARG A 13 2.46 2.28 -4.93
CA ARG A 13 2.48 0.81 -4.89
C ARG A 13 2.30 0.21 -6.29
N ILE A 14 2.89 -0.96 -6.51
CA ILE A 14 2.75 -1.70 -7.76
C ILE A 14 1.86 -2.91 -7.50
N LEU A 15 0.78 -3.05 -8.27
CA LEU A 15 -0.05 -4.24 -8.30
C LEU A 15 0.43 -5.14 -9.43
N VAL A 16 0.84 -6.36 -9.12
CA VAL A 16 1.21 -7.37 -10.11
C VAL A 16 0.06 -8.36 -10.26
N LEU A 17 -0.44 -8.47 -11.48
CA LEU A 17 -1.55 -9.36 -11.85
C LEU A 17 -1.03 -10.50 -12.71
N ASP A 18 -1.30 -11.72 -12.27
CA ASP A 18 -0.91 -12.96 -12.94
C ASP A 18 -2.08 -13.97 -12.89
N GLY A 19 -1.91 -15.12 -13.54
CA GLY A 19 -2.92 -16.16 -13.67
C GLY A 19 -3.68 -16.07 -14.99
N ASP A 20 -4.77 -16.82 -15.06
CA ASP A 20 -5.63 -16.91 -16.23
C ASP A 20 -7.11 -16.69 -15.87
N PRO A 21 -7.65 -15.49 -16.17
CA PRO A 21 -9.04 -15.18 -15.86
C PRO A 21 -10.03 -15.99 -16.70
N THR A 22 -9.62 -16.51 -17.86
CA THR A 22 -10.48 -17.40 -18.66
C THR A 22 -10.69 -18.75 -17.96
N ASN A 23 -9.74 -19.14 -17.11
CA ASN A 23 -9.80 -20.32 -16.25
C ASN A 23 -10.20 -19.98 -14.80
N GLY A 24 -10.71 -18.76 -14.55
CA GLY A 24 -11.15 -18.31 -13.23
C GLY A 24 -10.03 -18.11 -12.22
N THR A 25 -8.77 -18.02 -12.67
CA THR A 25 -7.61 -17.80 -11.80
C THR A 25 -7.08 -16.39 -11.98
N VAL A 26 -7.07 -15.59 -10.91
CA VAL A 26 -6.40 -14.29 -10.89
C VAL A 26 -5.60 -14.23 -9.60
N ASN A 27 -4.31 -14.00 -9.74
CA ASN A 27 -3.42 -13.77 -8.61
C ASN A 27 -3.00 -12.31 -8.60
N ALA A 28 -3.11 -11.68 -7.44
CA ALA A 28 -2.77 -10.30 -7.21
C ALA A 28 -1.69 -10.22 -6.13
N SER A 29 -0.55 -9.64 -6.46
CA SER A 29 0.50 -9.37 -5.48
C SER A 29 0.84 -7.89 -5.44
N LEU A 30 0.93 -7.34 -4.23
CA LEU A 30 1.22 -5.93 -4.00
C LEU A 30 2.70 -5.76 -3.66
N TRP A 31 3.41 -4.95 -4.44
CA TRP A 31 4.80 -4.59 -4.18
C TRP A 31 4.90 -3.15 -3.68
N ARG A 32 5.65 -2.93 -2.61
CA ARG A 32 5.94 -1.61 -2.03
C ARG A 32 7.40 -1.22 -2.32
N GLY A 33 7.64 -0.06 -2.93
CA GLY A 33 9.01 0.40 -3.21
C GLY A 33 9.73 -0.45 -4.26
N SER A 34 10.95 -0.92 -3.99
CA SER A 34 11.84 -1.60 -4.94
C SER A 34 11.49 -3.07 -5.28
N GLY A 35 10.24 -3.50 -5.03
CA GLY A 35 9.79 -4.89 -5.20
C GLY A 35 9.36 -5.52 -3.87
N PRO A 36 9.43 -6.86 -3.73
CA PRO A 36 9.17 -7.53 -2.45
C PRO A 36 10.10 -7.00 -1.34
N SER A 37 9.55 -6.54 -0.21
CA SER A 37 10.37 -6.05 0.91
C SER A 37 10.92 -7.18 1.77
N LEU A 38 12.09 -6.96 2.39
CA LEU A 38 12.68 -7.90 3.37
C LEU A 38 11.76 -8.14 4.57
N THR A 39 10.93 -7.16 4.95
CA THR A 39 9.93 -7.28 6.00
C THR A 39 8.73 -8.11 5.57
N ASP A 40 8.40 -8.12 4.27
CA ASP A 40 7.31 -8.94 3.73
C ASP A 40 7.70 -10.43 3.68
N GLY A 41 9.01 -10.71 3.50
CA GLY A 41 9.54 -12.05 3.32
C GLY A 41 9.98 -12.81 4.57
N SER A 42 9.79 -12.30 5.80
CA SER A 42 10.27 -13.02 7.00
C SER A 42 9.51 -14.34 7.25
N PRO A 43 10.13 -15.37 7.85
CA PRO A 43 9.42 -16.61 8.20
C PRO A 43 8.21 -16.39 9.11
N ALA A 44 8.30 -15.40 10.03
CA ALA A 44 7.21 -15.06 10.93
C ALA A 44 6.03 -14.40 10.21
N THR A 45 6.29 -13.45 9.30
CA THR A 45 5.24 -12.83 8.49
C THR A 45 4.61 -13.83 7.52
N ARG A 46 5.40 -14.75 6.94
CA ARG A 46 4.88 -15.85 6.12
C ARG A 46 4.05 -16.85 6.92
N ALA A 47 4.46 -17.19 8.14
CA ALA A 47 3.70 -18.08 9.02
C ALA A 47 2.37 -17.44 9.45
N LEU A 48 2.37 -16.14 9.78
CA LEU A 48 1.16 -15.40 10.11
C LEU A 48 0.22 -15.29 8.91
N ALA A 49 0.74 -14.90 7.74
CA ALA A 49 -0.03 -14.83 6.49
C ALA A 49 -0.61 -16.20 6.11
N LEU A 50 0.15 -17.29 6.28
CA LEU A 50 -0.32 -18.66 6.05
C LEU A 50 -1.39 -19.07 7.07
N ALA A 51 -1.23 -18.71 8.34
CA ALA A 51 -2.21 -19.00 9.38
C ALA A 51 -3.54 -18.26 9.11
N GLN A 52 -3.45 -16.98 8.75
CA GLN A 52 -4.59 -16.15 8.34
C GLN A 52 -5.24 -16.67 7.06
N ALA A 53 -4.45 -17.06 6.07
CA ALA A 53 -4.95 -17.66 4.83
C ALA A 53 -5.62 -19.01 5.08
N ARG A 54 -5.09 -19.86 5.97
CA ARG A 54 -5.71 -21.14 6.36
C ARG A 54 -7.01 -20.95 7.13
N SER A 55 -7.06 -20.01 8.07
CA SER A 55 -8.30 -19.71 8.77
C SER A 55 -9.34 -19.09 7.84
N GLY A 56 -8.91 -18.19 6.94
CA GLY A 56 -9.79 -17.56 5.95
C GLY A 56 -10.28 -18.55 4.89
N ALA A 57 -9.45 -19.48 4.45
CA ALA A 57 -9.82 -20.55 3.53
C ALA A 57 -10.77 -21.58 4.17
N ALA A 58 -10.63 -21.85 5.47
CA ALA A 58 -11.54 -22.72 6.21
C ALA A 58 -12.94 -22.10 6.38
N GLU A 59 -13.02 -20.77 6.44
CA GLU A 59 -14.28 -20.03 6.62
C GLU A 59 -14.84 -19.44 5.32
N GLY A 60 -14.04 -19.43 4.25
CA GLY A 60 -14.37 -18.74 2.99
C GLY A 60 -14.39 -17.21 3.10
N VAL A 61 -13.78 -16.62 4.13
CA VAL A 61 -13.87 -15.18 4.45
C VAL A 61 -12.49 -14.52 4.55
N LEU A 62 -12.32 -13.40 3.84
CA LEU A 62 -11.21 -12.48 4.05
C LEU A 62 -11.53 -11.57 5.24
N ARG A 63 -10.88 -11.80 6.39
CA ARG A 63 -11.17 -11.07 7.64
C ARG A 63 -10.61 -9.65 7.70
N ASP A 64 -9.58 -9.35 6.91
CA ASP A 64 -8.98 -8.02 6.85
C ASP A 64 -9.70 -7.18 5.78
N PRO A 65 -10.42 -6.11 6.16
CA PRO A 65 -11.22 -5.32 5.22
C PRO A 65 -10.41 -4.73 4.06
N ALA A 66 -9.17 -4.29 4.33
CA ALA A 66 -8.29 -3.74 3.30
C ALA A 66 -7.90 -4.82 2.26
N THR A 67 -7.56 -6.03 2.70
CA THR A 67 -7.26 -7.16 1.81
C THR A 67 -8.49 -7.59 1.02
N ALA A 68 -9.66 -7.65 1.67
CA ALA A 68 -10.92 -7.98 1.01
C ALA A 68 -11.28 -6.97 -0.09
N SER A 69 -11.19 -5.68 0.22
CA SER A 69 -11.39 -4.59 -0.73
C SER A 69 -10.45 -4.68 -1.94
N LEU A 70 -9.15 -4.89 -1.71
CA LEU A 70 -8.17 -4.99 -2.78
C LEU A 70 -8.36 -6.25 -3.64
N ALA A 71 -8.64 -7.40 -3.01
CA ALA A 71 -8.87 -8.65 -3.73
C ALA A 71 -10.11 -8.54 -4.63
N GLN A 72 -11.19 -7.95 -4.12
CA GLN A 72 -12.40 -7.68 -4.89
C GLN A 72 -12.10 -6.73 -6.06
N ALA A 73 -11.37 -5.64 -5.83
CA ALA A 73 -11.01 -4.69 -6.88
C ALA A 73 -10.13 -5.34 -7.96
N ALA A 74 -9.14 -6.15 -7.60
CA ALA A 74 -8.30 -6.86 -8.55
C ALA A 74 -9.11 -7.86 -9.41
N TYR A 75 -10.07 -8.57 -8.78
CA TYR A 75 -10.96 -9.47 -9.50
C TYR A 75 -11.89 -8.71 -10.47
N THR A 76 -12.58 -7.67 -9.99
CA THR A 76 -13.46 -6.85 -10.81
C THR A 76 -12.69 -6.21 -11.96
N LEU A 77 -11.48 -5.70 -11.74
CA LEU A 77 -10.67 -5.06 -12.77
C LEU A 77 -10.40 -5.99 -13.96
N VAL A 78 -10.19 -7.28 -13.69
CA VAL A 78 -9.89 -8.26 -14.72
C VAL A 78 -11.15 -8.74 -15.45
N VAL A 79 -12.26 -8.89 -14.72
CA VAL A 79 -13.51 -9.46 -15.25
C VAL A 79 -14.39 -8.38 -15.91
N TYR A 80 -14.61 -7.28 -15.20
CA TYR A 80 -15.45 -6.15 -15.60
C TYR A 80 -14.84 -4.84 -15.09
N PRO A 81 -13.84 -4.27 -15.78
CA PRO A 81 -13.24 -3.02 -15.34
C PRO A 81 -14.25 -1.87 -15.40
N ASP A 82 -14.32 -1.09 -14.31
CA ASP A 82 -15.11 0.12 -14.21
C ASP A 82 -14.33 1.24 -13.47
N ASP A 83 -14.84 2.47 -13.57
CA ASP A 83 -14.22 3.65 -12.94
C ASP A 83 -14.09 3.52 -11.43
N ALA A 84 -15.08 2.91 -10.78
CA ALA A 84 -15.11 2.73 -9.33
C ALA A 84 -14.01 1.77 -8.85
N THR A 85 -13.72 0.73 -9.65
CA THR A 85 -12.65 -0.23 -9.39
C THR A 85 -11.29 0.45 -9.50
N VAL A 86 -11.07 1.26 -10.55
CA VAL A 86 -9.81 2.00 -10.71
C VAL A 86 -9.64 3.06 -9.61
N ALA A 87 -10.72 3.72 -9.20
CA ALA A 87 -10.71 4.61 -8.03
C ALA A 87 -10.38 3.88 -6.73
N THR A 88 -10.89 2.65 -6.56
CA THR A 88 -10.56 1.80 -5.40
C THR A 88 -9.07 1.44 -5.38
N LEU A 89 -8.49 1.09 -6.53
CA LEU A 89 -7.04 0.84 -6.63
C LEU A 89 -6.22 2.07 -6.26
N ALA A 90 -6.65 3.25 -6.71
CA ALA A 90 -6.01 4.51 -6.34
C ALA A 90 -6.15 4.83 -4.84
N ALA A 91 -7.29 4.49 -4.22
CA ALA A 91 -7.50 4.62 -2.77
C ALA A 91 -6.53 3.74 -1.97
N HIS A 92 -6.11 2.60 -2.54
CA HIS A 92 -5.04 1.73 -2.04
C HIS A 92 -3.62 2.22 -2.35
N ASP A 93 -3.45 3.44 -2.91
CA ASP A 93 -2.17 4.00 -3.34
C ASP A 93 -1.45 3.15 -4.41
N ILE A 94 -2.22 2.43 -5.23
CA ILE A 94 -1.66 1.70 -6.37
C ILE A 94 -1.49 2.67 -7.52
N ASP A 95 -0.24 2.99 -7.85
CA ASP A 95 0.10 3.90 -8.95
C ASP A 95 0.32 3.14 -10.27
N THR A 96 0.78 1.89 -10.18
CA THR A 96 1.20 1.10 -11.34
C THR A 96 0.65 -0.32 -11.27
N ILE A 97 0.20 -0.84 -12.42
CA ILE A 97 -0.18 -2.24 -12.59
C ILE A 97 0.81 -2.89 -13.56
N LEU A 98 1.30 -4.08 -13.21
CA LEU A 98 2.20 -4.88 -14.02
C LEU A 98 1.55 -6.25 -14.31
N VAL A 99 1.46 -6.61 -15.58
CA VAL A 99 1.17 -7.99 -16.00
C VAL A 99 2.49 -8.62 -16.42
N PRO A 100 3.03 -9.62 -15.70
CA PRO A 100 4.32 -10.22 -15.99
C PRO A 100 4.41 -10.83 -17.39
N LEU A 101 5.60 -10.73 -17.98
CA LEU A 101 5.90 -11.45 -19.22
C LEU A 101 5.81 -12.97 -18.98
N GLY A 102 5.04 -13.67 -19.81
CA GLY A 102 4.84 -15.12 -19.69
C GLY A 102 3.75 -15.55 -18.71
N ALA A 103 2.99 -14.61 -18.12
CA ALA A 103 1.77 -14.92 -17.40
C ALA A 103 0.79 -15.70 -18.29
N SER A 104 0.22 -16.80 -17.77
CA SER A 104 -0.58 -17.76 -18.56
C SER A 104 -1.81 -17.13 -19.22
N GLY A 105 -2.41 -16.12 -18.60
CA GLY A 105 -3.53 -15.33 -19.14
C GLY A 105 -3.17 -13.89 -19.53
N SER A 106 -1.90 -13.61 -19.81
CA SER A 106 -1.40 -12.24 -20.11
C SER A 106 -2.23 -11.51 -21.18
N GLN A 107 -2.66 -12.19 -22.24
CA GLN A 107 -3.46 -11.57 -23.30
C GLN A 107 -4.86 -11.14 -22.81
N ALA A 108 -5.53 -12.00 -22.04
CA ALA A 108 -6.85 -11.71 -21.48
C ALA A 108 -6.77 -10.58 -20.43
N LEU A 109 -5.76 -10.62 -19.56
CA LEU A 109 -5.46 -9.56 -18.60
C LEU A 109 -5.21 -8.21 -19.29
N THR A 110 -4.31 -8.19 -20.28
CA THR A 110 -3.98 -6.98 -21.06
C THR A 110 -5.22 -6.41 -21.76
N SER A 111 -6.03 -7.27 -22.37
CA SER A 111 -7.27 -6.85 -23.06
C SER A 111 -8.35 -6.34 -22.11
N GLY A 112 -8.38 -6.82 -20.87
CA GLY A 112 -9.22 -6.27 -19.80
C GLY A 112 -8.74 -4.87 -19.39
N LEU A 113 -7.45 -4.75 -19.06
CA LEU A 113 -6.84 -3.50 -18.60
C LEU A 113 -6.88 -2.40 -19.65
N ASP A 114 -6.69 -2.71 -20.93
CA ASP A 114 -6.76 -1.75 -22.03
C ASP A 114 -8.17 -1.15 -22.24
N ARG A 115 -9.22 -1.79 -21.70
CA ARG A 115 -10.60 -1.28 -21.73
C ARG A 115 -10.98 -0.46 -20.50
N ALA A 116 -10.18 -0.52 -19.43
CA ALA A 116 -10.48 0.17 -18.19
C ALA A 116 -10.25 1.67 -18.32
N SER A 117 -11.30 2.46 -18.15
CA SER A 117 -11.19 3.91 -18.04
C SER A 117 -10.40 4.29 -16.77
N GLY A 118 -9.53 5.29 -16.90
CA GLY A 118 -8.61 5.67 -15.83
C GLY A 118 -7.36 4.78 -15.71
N LEU A 119 -7.15 3.79 -16.58
CA LEU A 119 -5.83 3.16 -16.76
C LEU A 119 -5.14 3.72 -18.00
N GLU A 120 -3.87 4.13 -17.83
CA GLU A 120 -3.02 4.62 -18.90
C GLU A 120 -1.96 3.58 -19.24
N LYS A 121 -2.01 3.00 -20.44
CA LYS A 121 -0.99 2.05 -20.88
C LYS A 121 0.36 2.76 -21.03
N VAL A 122 1.35 2.32 -20.26
CA VAL A 122 2.73 2.83 -20.35
C VAL A 122 3.47 2.11 -21.48
N GLY A 123 3.22 0.81 -21.66
CA GLY A 123 3.77 -0.01 -22.73
C GLY A 123 4.37 -1.32 -22.24
N ASP A 124 5.01 -2.04 -23.17
CA ASP A 124 5.68 -3.31 -22.91
C ASP A 124 7.12 -3.08 -22.43
N THR A 125 7.52 -3.86 -21.43
CA THR A 125 8.86 -3.81 -20.84
C THR A 125 9.45 -5.22 -20.77
N ASN A 126 10.75 -5.33 -20.46
CA ASN A 126 11.41 -6.62 -20.23
C ASN A 126 10.79 -7.42 -19.05
N SER A 127 9.98 -6.78 -18.21
CA SER A 127 9.30 -7.41 -17.07
C SER A 127 7.84 -7.76 -17.36
N GLY A 128 7.29 -7.33 -18.50
CA GLY A 128 5.87 -7.43 -18.82
C GLY A 128 5.24 -6.10 -19.25
N THR A 129 3.92 -6.06 -19.39
CA THR A 129 3.17 -4.87 -19.80
C THR A 129 2.76 -4.05 -18.59
N VAL A 130 2.83 -2.72 -18.70
CA VAL A 130 2.64 -1.80 -17.57
C VAL A 130 1.54 -0.77 -17.86
N TRP A 131 0.71 -0.51 -16.85
CA TRP A 131 -0.30 0.56 -16.83
C TRP A 131 -0.09 1.47 -15.62
N ARG A 132 -0.42 2.76 -15.78
CA ARG A 132 -0.55 3.73 -14.70
C ARG A 132 -2.01 3.88 -14.30
N VAL A 133 -2.25 3.97 -13.00
CA VAL A 133 -3.58 4.17 -12.42
C VAL A 133 -3.85 5.67 -12.32
N ARG A 134 -4.81 6.20 -13.07
CA ARG A 134 -5.16 7.63 -13.18
C ARG A 134 -6.68 7.84 -13.23
N PRO A 135 -7.44 7.42 -12.20
CA PRO A 135 -8.88 7.63 -12.18
C PRO A 135 -9.19 9.13 -12.26
N GLY A 136 -9.98 9.54 -13.25
CA GLY A 136 -10.29 10.95 -13.51
C GLY A 136 -9.06 11.85 -13.72
N GLY A 137 -7.91 11.27 -14.12
CA GLY A 137 -6.63 11.99 -14.26
C GLY A 137 -5.90 12.28 -12.93
N VAL A 138 -6.46 11.85 -11.80
CA VAL A 138 -5.86 12.06 -10.48
C VAL A 138 -4.75 11.05 -10.25
N THR A 139 -3.63 11.50 -9.68
CA THR A 139 -2.55 10.58 -9.31
C THR A 139 -2.81 9.98 -7.93
N PRO A 140 -2.73 8.64 -7.79
CA PRO A 140 -2.80 7.97 -6.50
C PRO A 140 -1.80 8.55 -5.50
N SER A 141 -2.19 8.52 -4.23
CA SER A 141 -1.35 8.99 -3.14
C SER A 141 -1.65 8.25 -1.85
N ARG A 142 -0.58 7.90 -1.15
CA ARG A 142 -0.64 7.31 0.18
C ARG A 142 -1.39 8.19 1.17
N VAL A 143 -1.16 9.49 1.11
CA VAL A 143 -1.85 10.49 1.93
C VAL A 143 -2.56 11.46 1.02
N ARG A 144 -3.83 11.76 1.31
CA ARG A 144 -4.64 12.70 0.55
C ARG A 144 -5.58 13.45 1.48
N VAL A 145 -5.97 14.65 1.10
CA VAL A 145 -7.08 15.37 1.72
C VAL A 145 -8.26 15.31 0.78
N GLU A 146 -9.40 14.85 1.27
CA GLU A 146 -10.66 14.85 0.57
C GLU A 146 -11.52 16.01 1.08
N SER A 147 -11.89 16.93 0.20
CA SER A 147 -12.78 18.04 0.55
C SER A 147 -14.21 17.55 0.74
N ALA A 148 -15.06 18.38 1.38
CA ALA A 148 -16.50 18.10 1.50
C ALA A 148 -17.22 17.97 0.14
N SER A 149 -16.63 18.46 -0.95
CA SER A 149 -17.15 18.32 -2.32
C SER A 149 -16.61 17.09 -3.06
N GLY A 150 -15.84 16.22 -2.38
CA GLY A 150 -15.24 15.01 -2.94
C GLY A 150 -13.98 15.24 -3.78
N VAL A 151 -13.37 16.43 -3.73
CA VAL A 151 -12.11 16.71 -4.44
C VAL A 151 -10.96 16.15 -3.62
N THR A 152 -10.12 15.32 -4.24
CA THR A 152 -8.96 14.72 -3.58
C THR A 152 -7.68 15.47 -3.94
N THR A 153 -6.95 15.91 -2.91
CA THR A 153 -5.66 16.58 -3.03
C THR A 153 -4.57 15.68 -2.48
N PRO A 154 -3.61 15.22 -3.31
CA PRO A 154 -2.54 14.35 -2.84
C PRO A 154 -1.58 15.12 -1.93
N VAL A 155 -1.20 14.52 -0.81
CA VAL A 155 -0.17 15.05 0.10
C VAL A 155 1.10 14.22 -0.06
N GLY A 156 2.20 14.88 -0.45
CA GLY A 156 3.49 14.22 -0.69
C GLY A 156 4.15 13.80 0.63
N GLY A 157 4.64 12.56 0.70
CA GLY A 157 5.28 12.05 1.91
C GLY A 157 6.08 10.75 1.71
N THR A 158 6.73 10.29 2.78
CA THR A 158 7.53 9.05 2.80
C THR A 158 6.74 7.88 3.39
N GLN A 159 7.35 6.69 3.48
CA GLN A 159 6.70 5.49 4.06
C GLN A 159 6.44 5.56 5.57
N LEU A 160 7.13 6.41 6.33
CA LEU A 160 7.03 6.41 7.80
C LEU A 160 6.56 7.73 8.39
N SER A 161 6.69 8.82 7.64
CA SER A 161 6.15 10.12 8.01
C SER A 161 5.79 10.94 6.79
N VAL A 162 4.82 11.82 6.98
CA VAL A 162 4.46 12.86 6.02
C VAL A 162 4.60 14.18 6.76
N SER A 163 5.46 15.05 6.25
CA SER A 163 5.65 16.41 6.75
C SER A 163 5.67 17.35 5.56
N GLY A 164 4.79 18.34 5.54
CA GLY A 164 4.71 19.29 4.43
C GLY A 164 3.48 20.18 4.52
N ASP A 165 3.52 21.26 3.75
CA ASP A 165 2.42 22.21 3.67
C ASP A 165 1.30 21.64 2.80
N VAL A 166 0.07 21.75 3.31
CA VAL A 166 -1.14 21.26 2.67
C VAL A 166 -2.12 22.41 2.54
N ASP A 167 -2.42 22.79 1.30
CA ASP A 167 -3.36 23.86 0.97
C ASP A 167 -4.78 23.32 0.73
N ALA A 168 -5.26 22.50 1.65
CA ALA A 168 -6.58 21.87 1.58
C ALA A 168 -7.14 21.60 2.97
N SER A 169 -8.48 21.53 3.08
CA SER A 169 -9.20 21.11 4.28
C SER A 169 -10.30 20.12 3.93
N GLY A 170 -10.72 19.33 4.92
CA GLY A 170 -11.70 18.25 4.79
C GLY A 170 -11.29 17.05 5.63
N THR A 171 -11.23 15.88 5.00
CA THR A 171 -10.81 14.62 5.65
C THR A 171 -9.43 14.23 5.16
N LEU A 172 -8.46 14.15 6.07
CA LEU A 172 -7.15 13.58 5.76
C LEU A 172 -7.27 12.06 5.76
N ILE A 173 -6.98 11.43 4.63
CA ILE A 173 -7.07 9.97 4.44
C ILE A 173 -5.68 9.41 4.15
N LEU A 174 -5.33 8.34 4.86
CA LEU A 174 -4.12 7.57 4.69
C LEU A 174 -4.49 6.17 4.18
N ALA A 175 -3.93 5.77 3.04
CA ALA A 175 -4.10 4.46 2.40
C ALA A 175 -3.40 3.30 3.17
N GLU A 176 -3.50 3.30 4.49
CA GLU A 176 -3.03 2.28 5.40
C GLU A 176 -4.19 1.83 6.29
N ARG A 177 -4.10 0.61 6.82
CA ARG A 177 -5.10 0.09 7.75
C ARG A 177 -5.24 1.03 8.94
N ALA A 178 -6.49 1.30 9.33
CA ALA A 178 -6.81 2.03 10.55
C ALA A 178 -6.12 1.38 11.76
N ASP A 179 -5.35 2.18 12.51
CA ASP A 179 -4.54 1.71 13.63
C ASP A 179 -4.34 2.85 14.62
N SER A 180 -4.42 2.55 15.92
CA SER A 180 -4.32 3.55 16.99
C SER A 180 -2.92 4.14 17.16
N GLY A 181 -1.90 3.59 16.48
CA GLY A 181 -0.55 4.14 16.43
C GLY A 181 -0.40 5.34 15.49
N TRP A 182 -1.36 5.62 14.60
CA TRP A 182 -1.28 6.79 13.74
C TRP A 182 -1.61 8.08 14.50
N ARG A 183 -0.76 9.10 14.34
CA ARG A 183 -1.00 10.45 14.86
C ARG A 183 -0.78 11.49 13.77
N ALA A 184 -1.70 12.43 13.66
CA ALA A 184 -1.64 13.55 12.74
C ALA A 184 -1.83 14.88 13.48
N SER A 185 -1.15 15.93 13.01
CA SER A 185 -1.34 17.30 13.47
C SER A 185 -1.16 18.30 12.32
N VAL A 186 -1.85 19.44 12.39
CA VAL A 186 -1.67 20.58 11.50
C VAL A 186 -1.23 21.77 12.33
N ASP A 187 -0.09 22.37 11.98
CA ASP A 187 0.53 23.48 12.72
C ASP A 187 0.65 23.20 14.24
N GLY A 188 0.92 21.94 14.58
CA GLY A 188 1.06 21.46 15.96
C GLY A 188 -0.26 21.13 16.68
N THR A 189 -1.42 21.40 16.07
CA THR A 189 -2.73 21.03 16.62
C THR A 189 -3.09 19.62 16.18
N ALA A 190 -3.28 18.71 17.14
CA ALA A 190 -3.61 17.31 16.86
C ALA A 190 -4.98 17.19 16.16
N LEU A 191 -5.04 16.34 15.14
CA LEU A 191 -6.28 16.06 14.42
C LEU A 191 -7.07 14.95 15.11
N THR A 192 -8.39 15.01 15.00
CA THR A 192 -9.31 13.99 15.53
C THR A 192 -9.39 12.83 14.55
N VAL A 193 -9.27 11.60 15.05
CA VAL A 193 -9.49 10.38 14.24
C VAL A 193 -10.97 10.28 13.86
N THR A 194 -11.24 9.93 12.60
CA THR A 194 -12.60 9.68 12.11
C THR A 194 -12.65 8.39 11.30
N GLU A 195 -13.86 7.88 11.05
CA GLU A 195 -14.06 6.70 10.21
C GLU A 195 -13.92 7.06 8.74
N ALA A 196 -13.11 6.29 8.02
CA ALA A 196 -13.01 6.44 6.58
C ALA A 196 -14.23 5.84 5.87
N ALA A 197 -14.69 6.49 4.80
CA ALA A 197 -15.83 6.02 4.01
C ALA A 197 -15.60 4.65 3.34
N ASP A 198 -14.34 4.26 3.12
CA ASP A 198 -13.97 2.95 2.57
C ASP A 198 -13.95 1.83 3.63
N GLY A 199 -14.16 2.15 4.90
CA GLY A 199 -14.28 1.19 6.00
C GLY A 199 -12.99 0.48 6.40
N TRP A 200 -11.82 0.88 5.87
CA TRP A 200 -10.54 0.25 6.21
C TRP A 200 -9.38 1.23 6.37
N SER A 201 -9.42 2.36 5.68
CA SER A 201 -8.30 3.31 5.70
C SER A 201 -8.29 4.13 6.99
N GLN A 202 -7.13 4.66 7.35
CA GLN A 202 -7.00 5.59 8.47
C GLN A 202 -7.43 6.99 8.01
N ALA A 203 -8.33 7.63 8.77
CA ALA A 203 -8.78 8.99 8.48
C ALA A 203 -8.71 9.91 9.70
N PHE A 204 -8.57 11.21 9.43
CA PHE A 204 -8.59 12.29 10.41
C PHE A 204 -9.40 13.47 9.90
N GLU A 205 -10.08 14.17 10.80
CA GLU A 205 -10.70 15.46 10.49
C GLU A 205 -9.60 16.53 10.35
N MET A 206 -9.59 17.23 9.20
CA MET A 206 -8.62 18.28 8.89
C MET A 206 -9.35 19.58 8.57
N PRO A 207 -9.75 20.36 9.58
CA PRO A 207 -10.60 21.54 9.39
C PRO A 207 -9.89 22.70 8.68
N THR A 208 -8.56 22.75 8.75
CA THR A 208 -7.73 23.85 8.21
C THR A 208 -6.57 23.31 7.37
N ALA A 209 -6.20 24.10 6.36
CA ALA A 209 -4.91 23.99 5.69
C ALA A 209 -3.77 24.37 6.64
N GLY A 210 -2.54 23.94 6.34
CA GLY A 210 -1.37 24.25 7.15
C GLY A 210 -0.24 23.23 7.01
N HIS A 211 0.72 23.27 7.92
CA HIS A 211 1.83 22.32 7.94
C HIS A 211 1.39 20.99 8.58
N LEU A 212 1.16 19.97 7.75
CA LEU A 212 0.77 18.64 8.21
C LEU A 212 1.99 17.89 8.72
N THR A 213 1.86 17.29 9.91
CA THR A 213 2.77 16.26 10.43
C THR A 213 2.00 14.98 10.70
N LEU A 214 2.39 13.89 10.04
CA LEU A 214 1.84 12.55 10.22
C LEU A 214 2.95 11.59 10.63
N THR A 215 2.74 10.86 11.72
CA THR A 215 3.70 9.92 12.28
C THR A 215 3.01 8.64 12.74
N TYR A 216 3.74 7.53 12.70
CA TYR A 216 3.35 6.28 13.34
C TYR A 216 4.11 6.12 14.65
N ASP A 217 3.40 6.18 15.78
CA ASP A 217 3.94 5.97 17.13
C ASP A 217 3.12 4.92 17.87
N ALA A 218 3.54 3.66 17.74
CA ALA A 218 2.92 2.55 18.43
C ALA A 218 3.68 2.19 19.71
N TRP A 219 2.94 2.08 20.82
CA TRP A 219 3.49 1.80 22.15
C TRP A 219 4.34 0.51 22.19
N TRP A 220 4.03 -0.48 21.35
CA TRP A 220 4.72 -1.77 21.27
C TRP A 220 6.12 -1.68 20.62
N ILE A 221 6.44 -0.57 19.93
CA ILE A 221 7.77 -0.36 19.33
C ILE A 221 8.83 -0.25 20.43
N ILE A 222 8.49 0.36 21.57
CA ILE A 222 9.43 0.56 22.70
C ILE A 222 9.96 -0.79 23.24
N PRO A 223 9.11 -1.76 23.68
CA PRO A 223 9.61 -3.04 24.17
C PRO A 223 10.37 -3.83 23.09
N TRP A 224 9.97 -3.75 21.83
CA TRP A 224 10.70 -4.39 20.72
C TRP A 224 12.12 -3.81 20.53
N ARG A 225 12.27 -2.49 20.63
CA ARG A 225 13.58 -1.82 20.56
C ARG A 225 14.48 -2.22 21.73
N ILE A 226 13.91 -2.35 22.93
CA ILE A 226 14.64 -2.83 24.12
C ILE A 226 15.14 -4.26 23.88
N ALA A 227 14.27 -5.17 23.44
CA ALA A 227 14.63 -6.55 23.17
C ALA A 227 15.73 -6.66 22.10
N SER A 228 15.60 -5.90 21.01
CA SER A 228 16.61 -5.85 19.94
C SER A 228 17.96 -5.31 20.45
N GLY A 229 17.94 -4.28 21.31
CA GLY A 229 19.13 -3.73 21.95
C GLY A 229 19.83 -4.76 22.85
N VAL A 230 19.08 -5.52 23.64
CA VAL A 230 19.61 -6.60 24.46
C VAL A 230 20.29 -7.68 23.60
N CYS A 231 19.65 -8.11 22.51
CA CYS A 231 20.24 -9.06 21.57
C CYS A 231 21.56 -8.56 20.97
N LEU A 232 21.63 -7.27 20.61
CA LEU A 232 22.85 -6.63 20.10
C LEU A 232 23.98 -6.63 21.14
N VAL A 233 23.67 -6.33 22.40
CA VAL A 233 24.66 -6.37 23.50
C VAL A 233 25.18 -7.80 23.71
N VAL A 234 24.30 -8.81 23.69
CA VAL A 234 24.69 -10.22 23.82
C VAL A 234 25.57 -10.67 22.66
N ALA A 235 25.22 -10.29 21.44
CA ALA A 235 26.03 -10.59 20.25
C ALA A 235 27.41 -9.92 20.31
N ALA A 236 27.48 -8.64 20.70
CA ALA A 236 28.74 -7.92 20.86
C ALA A 236 29.62 -8.53 21.97
N ALA A 237 29.03 -8.88 23.12
CA ALA A 237 29.74 -9.55 24.20
C ALA A 237 30.28 -10.93 23.79
N SER A 238 29.50 -11.67 22.99
CA SER A 238 29.92 -12.97 22.43
C SER A 238 31.06 -12.81 21.43
N ALA A 239 31.00 -11.80 20.56
CA ALA A 239 32.06 -11.51 19.59
C ALA A 239 33.36 -11.08 20.27
N LEU A 240 33.28 -10.20 21.29
CA LEU A 240 34.44 -9.79 22.10
C LEU A 240 35.04 -10.97 22.88
N SER A 241 34.20 -11.85 23.43
CA SER A 241 34.65 -13.07 24.12
C SER A 241 35.37 -14.04 23.17
N ALA A 242 34.87 -14.21 21.94
CA ALA A 242 35.50 -15.03 20.92
C ALA A 242 36.84 -14.45 20.44
N TRP A 243 36.95 -13.12 20.35
CA TRP A 243 38.20 -12.44 20.00
C TRP A 243 39.26 -12.55 21.10
N ARG A 244 38.83 -12.51 22.38
CA ARG A 244 39.73 -12.70 23.54
C ARG A 244 40.26 -14.13 23.71
N LYS A 245 39.69 -15.11 23.01
CA LYS A 245 40.10 -16.52 23.05
C LYS A 245 40.96 -16.93 21.83
N ARG A 246 41.24 -16.02 20.91
CA ARG A 246 42.24 -16.18 19.85
C ARG A 246 43.52 -15.46 20.25
#